data_AF-X1NC37-F1
#
_entry.id   AF-X1NC37-F1
#
_cell.length_a   1.000
_cell.length_b   1.000
_cell.length_c   1.000
_cell.angle_alpha   90.00
_cell.angle_beta   90.00
_cell.angle_gamma   90.00
#
_symmetry.space_group_name_H-M   'P 1'
#
loop_
_entity.id
_entity.type
_entity.pdbx_description
1 polymer ?
#
loop_
_entity_poly.entity_id
_entity_poly.type
_entity_poly.pdbx_seq_one_letter_code
_entity_poly.pdbx_strand_id
1 'polypeptide(L)' 'MIIAIIGDSSCPPEEAKLAETVGGLLAQRGATIICGGLGGVMEAVCRGAKS' A
#
# COMPACT_ATOMS: atom_id res chain seq x y z
N MET A 1 -10.84 5.21 -9.79
CA MET A 1 -9.81 6.21 -9.44
C MET A 1 -8.48 5.49 -9.35
N ILE A 2 -7.42 6.04 -9.92
CA ILE A 2 -6.07 5.44 -9.84
C ILE A 2 -5.24 6.26 -8.85
N ILE A 3 -4.59 5.59 -7.90
CA ILE A 3 -3.78 6.23 -6.84
C ILE A 3 -2.37 5.66 -6.90
N ALA A 4 -1.40 6.56 -7.10
CA ALA A 4 0.02 6.22 -7.04
C ALA A 4 0.52 6.25 -5.60
N ILE A 5 1.19 5.18 -5.19
CA ILE A 5 1.78 5.06 -3.85
C ILE A 5 3.30 5.11 -3.97
N ILE A 6 3.89 6.01 -3.19
CA ILE A 6 5.33 6.17 -3.01
C ILE A 6 5.65 6.04 -1.53
N GLY A 7 6.81 5.49 -1.22
CA GLY A 7 7.27 5.32 0.14
C GLY A 7 8.61 4.59 0.18
N ASP A 8 9.20 4.50 1.36
CA ASP A 8 10.51 3.87 1.53
C ASP A 8 10.44 2.36 1.21
N SER A 9 11.52 1.87 0.61
CA SER A 9 11.77 0.45 0.32
C SER A 9 12.04 -0.36 1.59
N SER A 10 12.41 0.31 2.68
CA SER A 10 12.52 -0.25 4.02
C SER A 10 11.87 0.72 5.01
N CYS A 11 10.73 0.33 5.59
CA CYS A 11 10.01 1.17 6.53
C CYS A 11 9.84 0.46 7.89
N PRO A 12 9.69 1.22 8.99
CA PRO A 12 9.35 0.67 10.28
C PRO A 12 8.05 -0.17 10.25
N PRO A 13 7.88 -1.13 11.18
CA PRO A 13 6.69 -1.97 11.23
C PRO A 13 5.37 -1.18 11.35
N GLU A 14 5.39 -0.04 12.05
CA GLU A 14 4.21 0.81 12.22
C GLU A 14 3.77 1.43 10.88
N GLU A 15 4.72 1.89 10.07
CA GLU A 15 4.44 2.43 8.73
C GLU A 15 3.94 1.34 7.78
N ALA A 16 4.52 0.14 7.83
CA ALA A 16 4.05 -1.00 7.05
C ALA A 16 2.59 -1.34 7.42
N LYS A 17 2.25 -1.36 8.71
CA LYS A 17 0.89 -1.64 9.18
C LYS A 17 -0.11 -0.56 8.76
N LEU A 18 0.31 0.69 8.78
CA LEU A 18 -0.48 1.81 8.26
C LEU A 18 -0.71 1.66 6.75
N ALA A 19 0.34 1.39 5.98
CA ALA A 19 0.29 1.21 4.54
C ALA A 19 -0.65 0.05 4.15
N GLU A 20 -0.59 -1.06 4.87
CA GLU A 20 -1.49 -2.21 4.69
C GLU A 20 -2.95 -1.82 4.96
N THR A 21 -3.21 -1.08 6.03
CA THR A 21 -4.57 -0.59 6.33
C THR A 21 -5.09 0.34 5.23
N VAL A 22 -4.25 1.26 4.74
CA VAL A 22 -4.58 2.17 3.64
C VAL A 22 -4.91 1.39 2.37
N GLY A 23 -4.09 0.39 2.02
CA GLY A 23 -4.31 -0.46 0.85
C GLY A 23 -5.68 -1.12 0.84
N GLY A 24 -6.07 -1.74 1.97
CA GLY A 24 -7.39 -2.37 2.12
C GLY A 24 -8.54 -1.36 2.02
N LEU A 25 -8.41 -0.19 2.65
CA LEU A 25 -9.43 0.87 2.60
C LEU A 25 -9.62 1.45 1.20
N LEU A 26 -8.53 1.54 0.41
CA LEU A 26 -8.57 1.97 -0.98
C LEU A 26 -9.25 0.93 -1.88
N ALA A 27 -8.90 -0.35 -1.71
CA ALA A 27 -9.51 -1.45 -2.44
C ALA A 27 -11.02 -1.55 -2.15
N GLN A 28 -11.43 -1.45 -0.88
CA GLN A 28 -12.85 -1.43 -0.48
C GLN A 28 -13.65 -0.29 -1.13
N ARG A 29 -12.99 0.81 -1.51
CA ARG A 29 -13.60 1.95 -2.20
C ARG A 29 -13.53 1.85 -3.73
N GLY A 30 -13.04 0.74 -4.28
CA GLY A 30 -12.90 0.53 -5.73
C GLY A 30 -11.79 1.35 -6.37
N ALA A 31 -10.78 1.78 -5.60
CA ALA A 31 -9.60 2.43 -6.16
C ALA A 31 -8.60 1.38 -6.69
N THR A 32 -7.94 1.71 -7.80
CA THR A 32 -6.81 0.94 -8.33
C THR A 32 -5.52 1.55 -7.80
N ILE A 33 -4.65 0.72 -7.23
CA ILE A 33 -3.35 1.14 -6.72
C ILE A 33 -2.27 0.88 -7.78
N ILE A 34 -1.38 1.85 -7.96
CA ILE A 34 -0.14 1.70 -8.74
C ILE A 34 1.06 2.05 -7.87
N CYS A 35 2.13 1.27 -7.95
CA CYS A 35 3.37 1.50 -7.21
C CYS A 35 4.58 0.94 -7.98
N GLY A 36 5.79 1.23 -7.51
CA GLY A 36 7.04 0.75 -8.11
C GLY A 36 7.35 -0.73 -7.87
N GLY A 37 6.59 -1.42 -7.01
CA GLY A 37 6.70 -2.88 -6.80
C GLY A 37 7.90 -3.35 -5.97
N LEU A 38 8.53 -2.46 -5.19
CA LEU A 38 9.61 -2.82 -4.25
C LEU A 38 9.03 -3.23 -2.87
N GLY A 39 9.93 -3.47 -1.91
CA GLY A 39 9.59 -3.74 -0.51
C GLY A 39 9.07 -2.52 0.26
N GLY A 40 8.91 -2.69 1.58
CA GLY A 40 8.55 -1.61 2.50
C GLY A 40 7.10 -1.16 2.31
N VAL A 41 6.89 0.14 2.15
CA VAL A 41 5.54 0.74 2.05
C VAL A 41 4.75 0.19 0.86
N MET A 42 5.41 0.02 -0.30
CA MET A 42 4.76 -0.42 -1.53
C MET A 42 4.32 -1.89 -1.46
N GLU A 43 5.12 -2.76 -0.85
CA GLU A 43 4.72 -4.15 -0.60
C GLU A 43 3.54 -4.21 0.38
N ALA A 44 3.62 -3.44 1.47
CA ALA A 44 2.59 -3.44 2.50
C ALA A 44 1.24 -2.93 1.99
N VAL A 45 1.21 -1.84 1.22
CA VAL A 45 -0.04 -1.33 0.62
C VAL A 45 -0.66 -2.35 -0.34
N CYS A 46 0.16 -3.05 -1.14
CA CYS A 46 -0.30 -4.08 -2.06
C CYS A 46 -0.87 -5.29 -1.31
N ARG A 47 -0.26 -5.69 -0.18
CA ARG A 47 -0.79 -6.75 0.69
C ARG A 47 -2.17 -6.41 1.21
N GLY A 48 -2.35 -5.18 1.72
CA GLY A 48 -3.64 -4.71 2.19
C GLY A 48 -4.70 -4.64 1.11
N ALA A 49 -4.34 -4.15 -0.08
CA ALA A 49 -5.26 -4.01 -1.20
C ALA A 49 -5.72 -5.35 -1.82
N LYS A 50 -4.95 -6.43 -1.60
CA LYS A 50 -5.29 -7.79 -2.03
C LYS A 50 -6.20 -8.53 -1.03
N SER A 51 -6.36 -8.00 0.18
CA SER A 51 -7.06 -8.67 1.29
C SER A 51 -8.58 -8.57 1.22
#